data_AF-A0A2M6Y2Y4-F1
#
_entry.id   AF-A0A2M6Y2Y4-F1
#
_cell.length_a   1.000
_cell.length_b   1.000
_cell.length_c   1.000
_cell.angle_alpha   90.00
_cell.angle_beta   90.00
_cell.angle_gamma   90.00
#
_symmetry.space_group_name_H-M   'P 1'
#
loop_
_entity.id
_entity.type
_entity.pdbx_description
1 polymer ?
#
loop_
_entity_poly.entity_id
_entity_poly.type
_entity_poly.pdbx_seq_one_letter_code
_entity_poly.pdbx_strand_id
1 'polypeptide(L)' 'MLAAIRDSKHEQHDEVVEWLGEDFDPEAFDLVKTNKIFRRKLTSKE' A
#
# COMPACT_ATOMS: atom_id res chain seq x y z
N MET A 1 5.67 -3.53 -12.80
CA MET A 1 5.81 -3.15 -11.38
C MET A 1 5.03 -4.09 -10.46
N LEU A 2 3.68 -4.07 -10.41
CA LEU A 2 2.93 -4.98 -9.52
C LEU A 2 3.17 -6.48 -9.79
N ALA A 3 3.39 -6.87 -11.05
CA ALA A 3 3.74 -8.24 -11.41
C ALA A 3 5.13 -8.65 -10.88
N ALA A 4 6.10 -7.74 -10.88
CA ALA A 4 7.45 -7.98 -10.37
C ALA A 4 7.46 -8.15 -8.84
N ILE A 5 6.57 -7.46 -8.12
CA ILE A 5 6.40 -7.65 -6.66
C ILE A 5 5.84 -9.04 -6.35
N ARG A 6 4.90 -9.53 -7.17
CA ARG A 6 4.19 -10.79 -6.92
C ARG A 6 4.93 -12.04 -7.40
N ASP A 7 5.83 -11.90 -8.37
CA ASP A 7 6.62 -13.00 -8.91
C ASP A 7 8.07 -12.88 -8.45
N SER A 8 8.46 -13.75 -7.52
CA SER A 8 9.83 -13.80 -6.99
C SER A 8 10.88 -14.23 -8.01
N LYS A 9 10.47 -14.72 -9.19
CA LYS A 9 11.37 -15.07 -10.29
C LYS A 9 11.43 -13.99 -11.36
N HIS A 10 10.70 -12.89 -11.20
CA HIS A 10 10.76 -11.79 -12.14
C HIS A 10 12.15 -11.15 -12.09
N GLU A 11 12.71 -10.79 -13.24
CA GLU A 11 14.07 -10.21 -13.36
C GLU A 11 14.27 -8.90 -12.59
N GLN A 12 13.17 -8.29 -12.16
CA GLN A 12 13.15 -7.01 -11.45
C GLN A 12 12.57 -7.16 -10.04
N HIS A 13 12.35 -8.39 -9.55
CA HIS A 13 11.77 -8.61 -8.23
C HIS A 13 12.64 -7.97 -7.15
N ASP A 14 13.93 -8.27 -7.16
CA ASP A 14 14.88 -7.82 -6.13
C ASP A 14 15.02 -6.29 -6.11
N GLU A 15 15.14 -5.64 -7.27
CA GLU A 15 15.21 -4.18 -7.39
C GLU A 15 13.94 -3.50 -6.85
N VAL A 16 12.78 -4.09 -7.16
CA VAL A 16 11.48 -3.56 -6.74
C VAL A 16 11.25 -3.78 -5.24
N VAL A 17 11.66 -4.92 -4.68
CA VAL A 17 11.59 -5.21 -3.23
C VAL A 17 12.56 -4.31 -2.46
N GLU A 18 13.78 -4.08 -2.95
CA GLU A 18 14.73 -3.16 -2.33
C GLU A 18 14.17 -1.74 -2.26
N TRP A 19 13.51 -1.27 -3.33
CA TRP A 19 12.93 0.05 -3.37
C TRP A 19 11.68 0.20 -2.49
N LEU A 20 10.84 -0.83 -2.41
CA LEU A 20 9.60 -0.83 -1.61
C LEU A 20 9.82 -1.15 -0.14
N GLY A 21 10.87 -1.92 0.18
CA GLY A 21 11.12 -2.52 1.48
C GLY A 21 10.43 -3.88 1.65
N GLU A 22 11.03 -4.76 2.46
CA GLU A 22 10.55 -6.13 2.71
C GLU A 22 9.16 -6.18 3.37
N ASP A 23 8.80 -5.14 4.13
CA ASP A 23 7.51 -5.03 4.82
C ASP A 23 6.39 -4.39 3.97
N PHE A 24 6.64 -4.13 2.68
CA PHE A 24 5.64 -3.50 1.82
C PHE A 24 4.46 -4.43 1.53
N ASP A 25 3.29 -4.08 2.05
CA ASP A 25 2.02 -4.75 1.75
C ASP A 25 1.17 -3.88 0.80
N PRO A 26 1.00 -4.30 -0.48
CA PRO A 26 0.18 -3.57 -1.44
C PRO A 26 -1.31 -3.55 -1.10
N GLU A 27 -1.79 -4.44 -0.21
CA GLU A 27 -3.19 -4.53 0.20
C GLU A 27 -3.49 -3.85 1.54
N ALA A 28 -2.47 -3.30 2.22
CA ALA A 28 -2.63 -2.64 3.50
C ALA A 28 -3.54 -1.40 3.46
N PHE A 29 -3.74 -0.78 2.29
CA PHE A 29 -4.56 0.41 2.14
C PHE A 29 -6.04 0.09 1.87
N ASP A 30 -6.90 0.44 2.84
CA ASP A 30 -8.36 0.38 2.70
C ASP A 30 -8.96 1.78 2.50
N LEU A 31 -9.50 2.01 1.31
CA LEU A 31 -10.14 3.28 0.91
C LEU A 31 -11.38 3.60 1.75
N VAL A 32 -12.23 2.61 2.01
CA VAL A 32 -13.51 2.80 2.73
C VAL A 32 -13.23 3.17 4.19
N LYS A 33 -12.33 2.42 4.83
CA LYS A 33 -11.89 2.68 6.22
C LYS A 33 -11.24 4.06 6.34
N THR A 34 -10.35 4.41 5.41
CA THR A 34 -9.68 5.71 5.38
C THR A 34 -10.69 6.85 5.24
N ASN A 35 -11.60 6.77 4.26
CA ASN A 35 -12.61 7.80 4.04
C ASN A 35 -13.56 7.97 5.24
N LYS A 36 -13.92 6.87 5.93
CA LYS A 36 -14.72 6.93 7.14
C LYS A 36 -14.01 7.69 8.28
N ILE A 37 -12.71 7.47 8.44
CA ILE A 37 -11.89 8.18 9.44
C ILE A 37 -11.83 9.68 9.10
N PHE A 38 -11.56 10.03 7.84
CA PHE A 38 -11.47 11.43 7.41
C PHE A 38 -12.79 12.18 7.58
N ARG A 39 -13.91 11.59 7.16
CA ARG A 39 -15.24 12.20 7.36
C ARG A 39 -15.53 12.46 8.84
N ARG A 40 -15.26 11.49 9.72
CA ARG A 40 -15.42 11.66 11.17
C ARG A 40 -14.56 12.82 11.70
N LYS A 41 -13.30 12.95 11.25
CA LYS A 41 -12.42 14.04 11.70
C LYS A 41 -12.86 15.42 11.19
N LEU A 42 -13.46 15.49 10.00
CA LEU A 42 -14.00 16.75 9.47
C LEU A 42 -15.26 17.19 10.20
N THR A 43 -16.10 16.26 10.66
CA THR A 43 -17.31 16.56 11.44
C THR A 43 -17.06 16.78 12.94
N SER A 44 -15.88 16.40 13.46
CA SER A 44 -15.48 16.65 14.85
C SER A 44 -14.71 17.96 15.03
N LYS A 45 -14.63 18.78 13.98
CA LYS A 45 -14.02 20.11 14.00
C LYS A 45 -15.12 21.17 14.06
N GLU A 46 -15.96 21.09 15.09
CA GLU A 46 -16.96 22.09 15.50
C GLU A 46 -16.89 22.27 17.01
#